data_AF-A0A6A5RY19-F1
#
_entry.id   AF-A0A6A5RY19-F1
#
_cell.length_a   1.000
_cell.length_b   1.000
_cell.length_c   1.000
_cell.angle_alpha   90.00
_cell.angle_beta   90.00
_cell.angle_gamma   90.00
#
_symmetry.space_group_name_H-M   'P 1'
#
loop_
_entity.id
_entity.type
_entity.pdbx_description
1 polymer ?
#
loop_
_entity_poly.entity_id
_entity_poly.type
_entity_poly.pdbx_seq_one_letter_code
_entity_poly.pdbx_strand_id
1 'polypeptide(L)'
;MVKFLDPVHRVALPLHKQCISNEPLDARLAAIREAIASGEDPNELGGWKNPGVGRPLHYALDDSAQHDYTQLKQNLPVIELLLDAGADPRLPSLKPGRQSPIEELEAWLRDYNKGDHSTWAPEDLELQPFYEAALQVMKKAVSALDAQATASTAQALIETAPASSGSCFEKQNPC
;
A
#
# COMPACT_ATOMS: atom_id res chain seq x y z
N MET A 1 -3.82 -3.00 21.45
CA MET A 1 -5.24 -2.99 21.86
C MET A 1 -6.03 -2.35 20.73
N VAL A 2 -6.64 -3.14 19.86
CA VAL A 2 -7.41 -2.64 18.71
C VAL A 2 -8.71 -2.08 19.26
N LYS A 3 -8.94 -0.78 19.12
CA LYS A 3 -10.21 -0.15 19.49
C LYS A 3 -11.24 -0.57 18.45
N PHE A 4 -12.09 -1.53 18.79
CA PHE A 4 -13.29 -1.80 18.00
C PHE A 4 -14.28 -0.65 18.24
N LEU A 5 -14.52 0.15 17.20
CA LEU A 5 -15.55 1.18 17.23
C LEU A 5 -16.94 0.54 17.14
N ASP A 6 -17.87 1.14 17.89
CA ASP A 6 -19.28 0.80 18.11
C ASP A 6 -20.04 0.40 16.80
N PRO A 7 -21.00 -0.57 16.81
CA PRO A 7 -21.68 -1.05 15.60
C PRO A 7 -22.50 0.01 14.84
N VAL A 8 -22.76 1.17 15.46
CA VAL A 8 -23.64 2.24 14.94
C VAL A 8 -22.87 3.29 14.11
N HIS A 9 -21.54 3.24 14.06
CA HIS A 9 -20.72 4.20 13.28
C HIS A 9 -19.76 3.52 12.30
N ARG A 10 -20.26 2.60 11.47
CA ARG A 10 -19.52 2.11 10.29
C ARG A 10 -19.53 3.17 9.17
N VAL A 11 -19.05 4.37 9.49
CA VAL A 11 -18.73 5.38 8.48
C VAL A 11 -17.41 4.93 7.88
N ALA A 12 -17.44 4.41 6.65
CA ALA A 12 -16.20 4.10 5.95
C ALA A 12 -15.37 5.38 5.92
N LEU A 13 -14.11 5.27 6.35
CA LEU A 13 -13.16 6.36 6.25
C LEU A 13 -13.18 6.88 4.79
N PRO A 14 -13.28 8.21 4.59
CA PRO A 14 -13.32 8.81 3.26
C PRO A 14 -12.28 8.22 2.30
N LEU A 15 -11.06 7.96 2.78
CA LEU A 15 -9.98 7.36 2.00
C LEU A 15 -10.35 6.00 1.38
N HIS A 16 -10.98 5.12 2.16
CA HIS A 16 -11.41 3.80 1.68
C HIS A 16 -12.55 3.88 0.68
N LYS A 17 -13.49 4.79 0.91
CA LYS A 17 -14.64 5.00 0.03
C LYS A 17 -14.19 5.46 -1.35
N GLN A 18 -13.23 6.38 -1.43
CA GLN A 18 -12.78 6.93 -2.72
C GLN A 18 -11.99 5.94 -3.57
N CYS A 19 -11.44 4.88 -2.98
CA CYS A 19 -10.77 3.81 -3.71
C CYS A 19 -11.75 2.99 -4.58
N ILE A 20 -13.03 2.92 -4.17
CA ILE A 20 -14.10 2.15 -4.83
C ILE A 20 -15.23 3.02 -5.40
N SER A 21 -15.07 4.34 -5.31
CA SER A 21 -16.11 5.30 -5.72
C SER A 21 -16.25 5.32 -7.23
N ASN A 22 -17.50 5.50 -7.71
CA ASN A 22 -17.80 5.71 -9.13
C ASN A 22 -17.77 7.19 -9.55
N GLU A 23 -17.28 8.08 -8.69
CA GLU A 23 -17.08 9.48 -9.03
C GLU A 23 -15.98 9.65 -10.09
N PRO A 24 -15.93 10.77 -10.82
CA PRO A 24 -14.84 11.05 -11.74
C PRO A 24 -13.47 10.97 -11.06
N LEU A 25 -12.46 10.46 -11.76
CA LEU A 25 -11.12 10.22 -11.22
C LEU A 25 -10.54 11.46 -10.53
N ASP A 26 -10.65 12.64 -11.12
CA ASP A 26 -10.14 13.89 -10.54
C ASP A 26 -10.78 14.21 -9.18
N ALA A 27 -12.09 14.00 -9.05
CA ALA A 27 -12.81 14.21 -7.81
C ALA A 27 -12.36 13.20 -6.73
N ARG A 28 -12.14 11.95 -7.13
CA ARG A 28 -11.62 10.90 -6.24
C ARG A 28 -10.21 11.23 -5.75
N LEU A 29 -9.32 11.63 -6.65
CA LEU A 29 -7.95 12.02 -6.30
C LEU A 29 -7.93 13.25 -5.36
N ALA A 30 -8.76 14.26 -5.63
CA ALA A 30 -8.89 15.42 -4.75
C ALA A 30 -9.35 15.01 -3.34
N ALA A 31 -10.38 14.18 -3.24
CA ALA A 31 -10.90 13.70 -1.97
C ALA A 31 -9.89 12.80 -1.22
N ILE A 32 -9.10 11.98 -1.92
CA ILE A 32 -8.03 11.18 -1.32
C ILE A 32 -6.94 12.08 -0.74
N ARG A 33 -6.52 13.12 -1.47
CA ARG A 33 -5.54 14.10 -0.98
C ARG A 33 -6.04 14.82 0.26
N GLU A 34 -7.30 15.22 0.28
CA GLU A 34 -7.93 15.87 1.43
C GLU A 34 -8.01 14.94 2.65
N ALA A 35 -8.38 13.68 2.45
CA ALA A 35 -8.40 12.66 3.50
C ALA A 35 -7.02 12.45 4.13
N ILE A 36 -5.98 12.27 3.31
CA ILE A 36 -4.59 12.14 3.77
C ILE A 36 -4.13 13.40 4.48
N ALA A 37 -4.44 14.59 3.94
CA ALA A 37 -4.10 15.87 4.58
C ALA A 37 -4.80 16.07 5.94
N SER A 38 -5.97 15.45 6.12
CA SER A 38 -6.72 15.43 7.38
C SER A 38 -6.17 14.42 8.39
N GLY A 39 -5.13 13.66 8.02
CA GLY A 39 -4.45 12.70 8.89
C GLY A 39 -4.99 11.27 8.79
N GLU A 40 -5.79 10.92 7.78
CA GLU A 40 -6.16 9.52 7.53
C GLU A 40 -4.93 8.70 7.13
N ASP A 41 -4.70 7.57 7.81
CA ASP A 41 -3.57 6.68 7.54
C ASP A 41 -3.87 5.80 6.32
N PRO A 42 -3.05 5.84 5.25
CA PRO A 42 -3.25 5.00 4.07
C PRO A 42 -2.98 3.52 4.31
N ASN A 43 -2.49 3.16 5.51
CA ASN A 43 -2.39 1.79 5.97
C ASN A 43 -3.54 1.41 6.92
N GLU A 44 -4.43 2.30 7.32
CA GLU A 44 -5.47 1.95 8.29
C GLU A 44 -6.36 0.81 7.75
N LEU A 45 -6.70 -0.14 8.62
CA LEU A 45 -7.71 -1.14 8.29
C LEU A 45 -9.09 -0.50 8.39
N GLY A 46 -9.83 -0.54 7.28
CA GLY A 46 -11.15 0.03 7.20
C GLY A 46 -12.02 -0.75 6.23
N GLY A 47 -13.05 -0.10 5.73
CA GLY A 47 -13.90 -0.69 4.72
C GLY A 47 -15.35 -0.28 4.78
N TRP A 48 -15.97 -0.23 3.59
CA TRP A 48 -17.39 0.06 3.42
C TRP A 48 -18.27 -1.17 3.64
N LYS A 49 -17.95 -2.31 3.03
CA LYS A 49 -18.74 -3.56 3.09
C LYS A 49 -18.29 -4.52 4.17
N ASN A 50 -16.98 -4.73 4.25
CA ASN A 50 -16.34 -5.54 5.26
C ASN A 50 -15.43 -4.60 6.07
N PRO A 51 -15.98 -3.86 7.04
CA PRO A 51 -15.18 -2.94 7.83
C PRO A 51 -14.08 -3.70 8.57
N GLY A 52 -12.86 -3.19 8.47
CA GLY A 52 -11.70 -3.68 9.21
C GLY A 52 -10.96 -4.85 8.58
N VAL A 53 -11.25 -5.24 7.33
CA VAL A 53 -10.48 -6.30 6.64
C VAL A 53 -9.55 -5.80 5.55
N GLY A 54 -9.89 -4.74 4.83
CA GLY A 54 -9.06 -4.21 3.76
C GLY A 54 -8.35 -2.92 4.18
N ARG A 55 -7.25 -2.62 3.51
CA ARG A 55 -6.60 -1.31 3.53
C ARG A 55 -6.92 -0.57 2.22
N PRO A 56 -6.76 0.75 2.11
CA PRO A 56 -7.02 1.51 0.89
C PRO A 56 -6.46 0.87 -0.38
N LEU A 57 -5.22 0.37 -0.36
CA LEU A 57 -4.63 -0.33 -1.51
C LEU A 57 -5.39 -1.59 -1.94
N HIS A 58 -5.94 -2.37 -1.01
CA HIS A 58 -6.76 -3.54 -1.37
C HIS A 58 -8.05 -3.11 -2.06
N TYR A 59 -8.62 -1.99 -1.63
CA TYR A 59 -9.84 -1.45 -2.22
C TYR A 59 -9.60 -0.84 -3.61
N ALA A 60 -8.42 -0.27 -3.85
CA ALA A 60 -8.06 0.24 -5.16
C ALA A 60 -7.87 -0.87 -6.22
N LEU A 61 -7.66 -2.12 -5.79
CA LEU A 61 -7.51 -3.32 -6.63
C LEU A 61 -8.77 -4.18 -6.73
N ASP A 62 -9.79 -3.94 -5.90
CA ASP A 62 -10.90 -4.88 -5.73
C ASP A 62 -11.78 -4.97 -7.00
N ASP A 63 -11.79 -6.14 -7.63
CA ASP A 63 -12.61 -6.46 -8.81
C ASP A 63 -13.97 -7.07 -8.48
N SER A 64 -14.37 -7.08 -7.20
CA SER A 64 -15.65 -7.68 -6.85
C SER A 64 -16.77 -7.06 -7.69
N ALA A 65 -17.75 -7.89 -8.09
CA ALA A 65 -18.88 -7.58 -8.99
C ALA A 65 -19.69 -6.30 -8.68
N GLN A 66 -19.34 -5.64 -7.59
CA GLN A 66 -19.61 -4.26 -7.19
C GLN A 66 -19.14 -3.16 -8.16
N HIS A 67 -17.97 -3.38 -8.73
CA HIS A 67 -17.17 -2.34 -9.33
C HIS A 67 -17.39 -2.27 -10.83
N ASP A 68 -17.50 -1.06 -11.34
CA ASP A 68 -17.44 -0.81 -12.77
C ASP A 68 -16.01 -1.08 -13.23
N TYR A 69 -15.81 -2.09 -14.09
CA TYR A 69 -14.49 -2.40 -14.66
C TYR A 69 -13.85 -1.18 -15.33
N THR A 70 -14.66 -0.26 -15.85
CA THR A 70 -14.19 1.01 -16.42
C THR A 70 -13.52 1.87 -15.36
N GLN A 71 -14.09 1.95 -14.17
CA GLN A 71 -13.55 2.68 -13.02
C GLN A 71 -12.27 2.00 -12.50
N LEU A 72 -12.31 0.67 -12.36
CA LEU A 72 -11.17 -0.09 -11.84
C LEU A 72 -9.92 0.10 -12.73
N LYS A 73 -10.08 0.04 -14.05
CA LYS A 73 -8.98 0.29 -15.00
C LYS A 73 -8.36 1.69 -14.89
N GLN A 74 -9.10 2.65 -14.31
CA GLN A 74 -8.65 4.02 -14.07
C GLN A 74 -7.98 4.21 -12.70
N ASN A 75 -7.90 3.18 -11.86
CA ASN A 75 -7.40 3.32 -10.48
C ASN A 75 -5.87 3.42 -10.36
N LEU A 76 -5.10 3.34 -11.45
CA LEU A 76 -3.64 3.40 -11.34
C LEU A 76 -3.13 4.69 -10.65
N PRO A 77 -3.63 5.89 -10.98
CA PRO A 77 -3.24 7.12 -10.26
C PRO A 77 -3.68 7.15 -8.79
N VAL A 78 -4.75 6.41 -8.43
CA VAL A 78 -5.16 6.24 -7.04
C VAL A 78 -4.14 5.38 -6.28
N ILE A 79 -3.67 4.29 -6.89
CA ILE A 79 -2.65 3.42 -6.32
C ILE A 79 -1.35 4.21 -6.11
N GLU A 80 -0.89 4.93 -7.13
CA GLU A 80 0.32 5.77 -7.04
C GLU A 80 0.21 6.80 -5.92
N LEU A 81 -0.94 7.50 -5.83
CA LEU A 81 -1.18 8.48 -4.77
C LEU A 81 -1.14 7.87 -3.36
N LEU A 82 -1.70 6.67 -3.19
CA LEU A 82 -1.66 5.95 -1.91
C LEU A 82 -0.23 5.54 -1.55
N LEU A 83 0.53 5.04 -2.52
CA LEU A 83 1.95 4.65 -2.32
C LEU A 83 2.81 5.87 -1.97
N ASP A 84 2.61 7.00 -2.65
CA ASP A 84 3.29 8.27 -2.35
C ASP A 84 2.96 8.79 -0.95
N ALA A 85 1.75 8.50 -0.45
CA ALA A 85 1.32 8.81 0.90
C ALA A 85 1.86 7.84 1.97
N GLY A 86 2.61 6.82 1.58
CA GLY A 86 3.21 5.84 2.50
C GLY A 86 2.38 4.57 2.72
N ALA A 87 1.45 4.25 1.82
CA ALA A 87 0.81 2.93 1.82
C ALA A 87 1.87 1.84 1.58
N ASP A 88 1.92 0.83 2.44
CA ASP A 88 2.83 -0.31 2.32
C ASP A 88 2.10 -1.49 1.63
N PRO A 89 2.46 -1.82 0.38
CA PRO A 89 1.79 -2.86 -0.40
C PRO A 89 2.15 -4.29 0.04
N ARG A 90 2.95 -4.46 1.10
CA ARG A 90 3.25 -5.75 1.74
C ARG A 90 2.31 -6.06 2.89
N LEU A 91 1.54 -5.06 3.35
CA LEU A 91 0.69 -5.26 4.51
C LEU A 91 -0.52 -6.12 4.13
N PRO A 92 -0.71 -7.28 4.80
CA PRO A 92 -1.81 -8.16 4.47
C PRO A 92 -3.15 -7.57 4.89
N SER A 93 -4.19 -7.97 4.17
CA SER A 93 -5.58 -7.83 4.60
C SER A 93 -5.90 -8.80 5.75
N LEU A 94 -7.06 -8.60 6.39
CA LEU A 94 -7.67 -9.59 7.29
C LEU A 94 -8.73 -10.45 6.60
N LYS A 95 -8.84 -10.40 5.26
CA LYS A 95 -9.67 -11.34 4.49
C LYS A 95 -9.12 -12.78 4.67
N PRO A 96 -9.93 -13.84 4.51
CA PRO A 96 -9.42 -15.20 4.44
C PRO A 96 -8.27 -15.31 3.42
N GLY A 97 -7.19 -16.01 3.78
CA GLY A 97 -5.96 -16.04 2.99
C GLY A 97 -4.95 -14.95 3.35
N ARG A 98 -5.39 -13.83 3.95
CA ARG A 98 -4.54 -12.74 4.47
C ARG A 98 -3.45 -12.29 3.50
N GLN A 99 -3.80 -12.18 2.23
CA GLN A 99 -2.86 -11.75 1.21
C GLN A 99 -2.67 -10.23 1.28
N SER A 100 -1.46 -9.80 0.94
CA SER A 100 -1.12 -8.41 0.65
C SER A 100 -1.52 -8.04 -0.78
N PRO A 101 -1.62 -6.73 -1.11
CA PRO A 101 -1.92 -6.28 -2.47
C PRO A 101 -0.97 -6.88 -3.54
N ILE A 102 0.32 -7.00 -3.24
CA ILE A 102 1.29 -7.61 -4.16
C ILE A 102 0.99 -9.11 -4.35
N GLU A 103 0.71 -9.84 -3.28
CA GLU A 103 0.43 -11.28 -3.37
C GLU A 103 -0.87 -11.56 -4.11
N GLU A 104 -1.89 -10.72 -3.94
CA GLU A 104 -3.16 -10.81 -4.69
C GLU A 104 -2.90 -10.65 -6.20
N LEU A 105 -2.15 -9.62 -6.61
CA LEU A 105 -1.81 -9.40 -8.01
C LEU A 105 -0.90 -10.49 -8.59
N GLU A 106 0.08 -10.96 -7.83
CA GLU A 106 0.95 -12.05 -8.27
C GLU A 106 0.19 -13.37 -8.42
N ALA A 107 -0.79 -13.65 -7.56
CA ALA A 107 -1.67 -14.80 -7.70
C ALA A 107 -2.52 -14.68 -8.97
N TRP A 108 -3.17 -13.53 -9.17
CA TRP A 108 -3.99 -13.27 -10.34
C TRP A 108 -3.20 -13.41 -11.65
N LEU A 109 -2.04 -12.76 -11.76
CA LEU A 109 -1.21 -12.81 -12.96
C LEU A 109 -0.62 -14.20 -13.22
N ARG A 110 -0.34 -14.97 -12.16
CA ARG A 110 0.10 -16.36 -12.31
C ARG A 110 -1.00 -17.22 -12.91
N ASP A 111 -2.24 -17.04 -12.46
CA ASP A 111 -3.38 -17.78 -13.00
C ASP A 111 -3.71 -17.35 -14.43
N TYR A 112 -3.65 -16.04 -14.71
CA TYR A 112 -3.76 -15.51 -16.07
C TYR A 112 -2.72 -16.15 -17.00
N ASN A 113 -1.45 -16.20 -16.61
CA ASN A 113 -0.37 -16.74 -17.44
C ASN A 113 -0.41 -18.27 -17.65
N LYS A 114 -1.28 -19.01 -16.95
CA LYS A 114 -1.50 -20.45 -17.24
C LYS A 114 -2.23 -20.64 -18.59
N GLY A 115 -2.92 -19.62 -19.09
CA GLY A 115 -3.59 -19.62 -20.39
C GLY A 115 -4.94 -20.35 -20.44
N ASP A 116 -5.40 -20.92 -19.32
CA ASP A 116 -6.77 -21.46 -19.22
C ASP A 116 -7.73 -20.35 -18.77
N HIS A 117 -8.29 -19.67 -19.75
CA HIS A 117 -9.26 -18.58 -19.56
C HIS A 117 -10.71 -19.03 -19.79
N SER A 118 -10.97 -20.34 -19.87
CA SER A 118 -12.28 -20.87 -20.26
C SER A 118 -13.42 -20.48 -19.32
N THR A 119 -13.10 -20.17 -18.07
CA THR A 119 -14.05 -19.77 -17.02
C THR A 119 -14.05 -18.27 -16.71
N TRP A 120 -13.24 -17.48 -17.41
CA TRP A 120 -13.02 -16.07 -17.10
C TRP A 120 -14.03 -15.19 -17.84
N ALA A 121 -14.49 -14.11 -17.21
CA ALA A 121 -15.26 -13.11 -17.92
C ALA A 121 -14.33 -12.33 -18.88
N PRO A 122 -14.80 -11.93 -20.08
CA PRO A 122 -14.01 -11.09 -20.98
C PRO A 122 -13.46 -9.83 -20.31
N GLU A 123 -14.26 -9.22 -19.42
CA GLU A 123 -13.93 -8.02 -18.68
C GLU A 123 -12.74 -8.22 -17.72
N ASP A 124 -12.61 -9.41 -17.13
CA ASP A 124 -11.48 -9.78 -16.28
C ASP A 124 -10.19 -9.84 -17.10
N LEU A 125 -10.25 -10.39 -18.32
CA LEU A 125 -9.08 -10.50 -19.19
C LEU A 125 -8.54 -9.13 -19.59
N GLU A 126 -9.41 -8.13 -19.71
CA GLU A 126 -9.02 -6.75 -20.00
C GLU A 126 -8.32 -6.05 -18.81
N LEU A 127 -8.32 -6.63 -17.61
CA LEU A 127 -7.62 -6.07 -16.44
C LEU A 127 -6.11 -6.35 -16.46
N GLN A 128 -5.62 -7.26 -17.31
CA GLN A 128 -4.21 -7.63 -17.34
C GLN A 128 -3.27 -6.40 -17.39
N PRO A 129 -3.43 -5.43 -18.32
CA PRO A 129 -2.51 -4.30 -18.40
C PRO A 129 -2.53 -3.42 -17.14
N PHE A 130 -3.71 -3.28 -16.52
CA PHE A 130 -3.88 -2.53 -15.29
C PHE A 130 -3.15 -3.23 -14.13
N TYR A 131 -3.36 -4.53 -13.95
CA TYR A 131 -2.73 -5.30 -12.88
C TYR A 131 -1.21 -5.43 -13.04
N GLU A 132 -0.70 -5.55 -14.26
CA GLU A 132 0.75 -5.50 -14.50
C GLU A 132 1.33 -4.15 -14.10
N ALA A 133 0.69 -3.04 -14.49
CA ALA A 133 1.13 -1.71 -14.12
C ALA A 133 1.07 -1.48 -12.59
N ALA A 134 -0.03 -1.87 -11.95
CA ALA A 134 -0.22 -1.81 -10.50
C ALA A 134 0.87 -2.59 -9.76
N LEU A 135 1.18 -3.82 -10.20
CA LEU A 135 2.22 -4.65 -9.59
C LEU A 135 3.61 -4.00 -9.74
N GLN A 136 3.91 -3.42 -10.90
CA GLN A 136 5.18 -2.73 -11.13
C GLN A 136 5.37 -1.54 -10.19
N VAL A 137 4.36 -0.67 -10.04
CA VAL A 137 4.47 0.50 -9.14
C VAL A 137 4.57 0.07 -7.68
N MET A 138 3.85 -0.97 -7.26
CA MET A 138 3.95 -1.51 -5.90
C MET A 138 5.34 -2.10 -5.61
N LYS A 139 5.92 -2.88 -6.53
CA LYS A 139 7.29 -3.42 -6.38
C LYS A 139 8.34 -2.31 -6.29
N LYS A 140 8.17 -1.24 -7.05
CA LYS A 140 9.02 -0.05 -6.96
C LYS A 140 8.90 0.62 -5.60
N ALA A 141 7.67 0.78 -5.08
CA ALA A 141 7.44 1.34 -3.76
C ALA A 141 8.07 0.50 -2.64
N VAL A 142 7.95 -0.83 -2.69
CA VAL A 142 8.65 -1.73 -1.75
C VAL A 142 10.16 -1.51 -1.76
N SER A 143 10.75 -1.46 -2.96
CA SER A 143 12.19 -1.24 -3.09
C SER A 143 12.63 0.11 -2.49
N ALA A 144 11.80 1.15 -2.64
CA ALA A 144 12.04 2.45 -2.03
C ALA A 144 11.95 2.40 -0.50
N LEU A 145 10.94 1.70 0.06
CA LEU A 145 10.78 1.50 1.50
C LEU A 145 11.98 0.74 2.11
N ASP A 146 12.46 -0.31 1.43
CA ASP A 146 13.61 -1.10 1.90
C ASP A 146 14.92 -0.27 1.88
N ALA A 147 15.10 0.57 0.86
CA ALA A 147 16.23 1.49 0.78
C ALA A 147 16.19 2.53 1.92
N GLN A 148 15.02 3.07 2.24
CA GLN A 148 14.85 4.01 3.36
C GLN A 148 15.13 3.35 4.71
N ALA A 149 14.65 2.13 4.94
CA ALA A 149 14.90 1.39 6.17
C ALA A 149 16.40 1.10 6.37
N THR A 150 17.11 0.76 5.28
CA THR A 150 18.55 0.54 5.28
C THR A 150 19.32 1.82 5.60
N ALA A 151 18.95 2.95 4.99
CA ALA A 151 19.57 4.24 5.24
C ALA A 151 19.34 4.72 6.68
N SER A 152 18.12 4.56 7.22
CA SER A 152 17.79 4.93 8.60
C SER A 152 18.58 4.10 9.61
N THR A 153 18.76 2.80 9.34
CA THR A 153 19.58 1.92 10.18
C THR A 153 21.07 2.32 10.15
N ALA A 154 21.60 2.65 8.97
CA ALA A 154 22.99 3.12 8.83
C ALA A 154 23.23 4.44 9.59
N GLN A 155 22.28 5.39 9.55
CA GLN A 155 22.37 6.65 10.30
C GLN A 155 22.33 6.42 11.82
N ALA A 156 21.43 5.55 12.30
CA ALA A 156 21.33 5.22 13.72
C ALA A 156 22.60 4.55 14.27
N LEU A 157 23.30 3.75 13.46
CA LEU A 157 24.59 3.13 13.83
C LEU A 157 25.75 4.13 13.89
N ILE A 158 25.69 5.21 13.10
CA ILE A 158 26.70 6.29 13.12
C ILE A 158 26.49 7.20 14.35
N GLU A 159 25.25 7.52 14.70
CA GLU A 159 24.95 8.34 15.88
C GLU A 159 25.16 7.61 17.22
N THR A 160 25.08 6.29 17.23
CA THR A 160 25.33 5.46 18.43
C THR A 160 26.79 5.02 18.59
N ALA A 161 27.67 5.36 17.64
CA ALA A 161 29.10 5.13 17.79
C ALA A 161 29.65 6.04 18.91
N PRO A 162 30.25 5.48 19.99
CA PRO A 162 30.85 6.29 21.02
C PRO A 162 31.98 7.12 20.38
N ALA A 163 31.99 8.43 20.65
CA ALA A 163 33.08 9.31 20.26
C ALA A 163 34.39 8.65 20.68
N SER A 164 35.14 8.10 19.73
CA SER A 164 36.43 7.51 20.03
C SER A 164 37.31 8.64 20.53
N SER A 165 37.52 8.66 21.84
CA SER A 165 38.44 9.55 22.52
C SER A 165 39.78 9.48 21.81
N GLY A 166 40.14 10.55 21.12
CA GLY A 166 41.48 10.78 20.61
C GLY A 166 42.43 10.96 21.79
N SER A 167 42.82 9.86 22.42
CA SER A 167 43.97 9.81 23.31
C SER A 167 45.20 9.59 22.43
N CYS A 168 45.75 10.69 21.93
CA CYS A 168 47.09 10.69 21.37
C CYS A 168 48.06 10.39 22.51
N PHE A 169 48.57 9.17 22.49
CA PHE A 169 49.68 8.68 23.29
C PHE A 169 50.91 9.58 23.08
N GLU A 170 51.18 10.49 24.02
CA GLU A 170 52.45 11.20 24.06
C GLU A 170 53.40 10.41 24.99
N LYS A 171 54.24 9.59 24.36
CA LYS A 171 55.32 8.85 25.02
C LYS A 171 56.52 9.77 25.24
N GLN A 172 56.91 9.84 26.52
CA GLN A 172 58.29 9.76 27.04
C GLN A 172 59.24 10.96 26.84
N ASN A 173 59.78 11.50 27.95
CA ASN A 173 61.00 10.95 28.54
C ASN A 173 61.34 11.54 29.93
N PRO A 174 62.03 10.77 30.80
CA PRO A 174 62.56 11.25 32.08
C PRO A 174 64.02 11.71 31.95
N CYS A 175 64.36 12.83 32.60
CA CYS A 175 65.65 13.13 33.24
C CYS A 175 65.46 14.30 34.21
#